data_AF-A0A520CQF4-F1
#
_entry.id   AF-A0A520CQF4-F1
#
_cell.length_a   1.000
_cell.length_b   1.000
_cell.length_c   1.000
_cell.angle_alpha   90.00
_cell.angle_beta   90.00
_cell.angle_gamma   90.00
#
_symmetry.space_group_name_H-M   'P 1'
#
loop_
_entity.id
_entity.type
_entity.pdbx_description
1 polymer ?
#
loop_
_entity_poly.entity_id
_entity_poly.type
_entity_poly.pdbx_seq_one_letter_code
_entity_poly.pdbx_strand_id
1 'polypeptide(L)'
;MAKKLHYLFDPLCGWCYGAAPALRGLSRASGITVELLPTGLFSGAGAKLVTDDFATYAWSNDQRIERLTGQRFMPLYRDKVLGDRGRLFDSGPATLALTAVSVTAPE
;
A
#
# COMPACT_ATOMS: atom_id res chain seq x y z
N MET A 1 23.61 14.52 -12.47
CA MET A 1 22.16 14.53 -12.78
C MET A 1 21.48 13.55 -11.86
N ALA A 2 20.34 13.91 -11.26
CA ALA A 2 19.57 12.98 -10.45
C ALA A 2 18.88 11.94 -11.34
N LYS A 3 18.89 10.67 -10.92
CA LYS A 3 18.15 9.59 -11.58
C LYS A 3 16.74 9.54 -11.01
N LYS A 4 15.77 9.33 -11.89
CA LYS A 4 14.36 9.15 -11.51
C LYS A 4 14.07 7.68 -11.24
N LEU A 5 13.49 7.39 -10.08
CA LEU A 5 12.99 6.06 -9.71
C LEU A 5 11.47 6.09 -9.67
N HIS A 6 10.83 5.39 -10.60
CA HIS A 6 9.39 5.21 -10.59
C HIS A 6 9.00 4.10 -9.62
N TYR A 7 8.22 4.42 -8.61
CA TYR A 7 7.68 3.45 -7.67
C TYR A 7 6.18 3.23 -7.94
N LEU A 8 5.87 2.11 -8.57
CA LEU A 8 4.51 1.63 -8.81
C LEU A 8 4.00 0.95 -7.53
N PHE A 9 2.87 1.40 -7.00
CA PHE A 9 2.37 0.89 -5.73
C PHE A 9 0.85 0.92 -5.62
N ASP A 10 0.31 0.23 -4.63
CA ASP A 10 -1.07 0.38 -4.22
C ASP A 10 -1.14 0.64 -2.71
N PRO A 11 -1.98 1.57 -2.24
CA PRO A 11 -2.05 1.93 -0.82
C PRO A 11 -2.53 0.79 0.08
N LEU A 12 -3.20 -0.23 -0.47
CA LEU A 12 -3.64 -1.41 0.26
C LEU A 12 -2.76 -2.65 -0.01
N CYS A 13 -1.67 -2.52 -0.77
CA CYS A 13 -0.73 -3.62 -0.98
C CYS A 13 0.19 -3.79 0.24
N GLY A 14 0.09 -4.93 0.94
CA GLY A 14 0.93 -5.24 2.09
C GLY A 14 2.43 -5.18 1.79
N TRP A 15 2.88 -5.65 0.62
CA TRP A 15 4.29 -5.58 0.24
C TRP A 15 4.77 -4.16 -0.07
N CYS A 16 3.89 -3.28 -0.54
CA CYS A 16 4.19 -1.86 -0.67
C CYS A 16 4.43 -1.21 0.70
N TYR A 17 3.58 -1.55 1.69
CA TYR A 17 3.81 -1.16 3.08
C TYR A 17 5.13 -1.72 3.65
N GLY A 18 5.46 -2.98 3.35
CA GLY A 18 6.73 -3.61 3.69
C GLY A 18 7.96 -2.88 3.13
N ALA A 19 7.86 -2.35 1.91
CA ALA A 19 8.94 -1.63 1.23
C ALA A 19 9.11 -0.16 1.69
N ALA A 20 8.14 0.39 2.43
CA ALA A 20 8.13 1.81 2.79
C ALA A 20 9.41 2.30 3.51
N PRO A 21 10.06 1.55 4.43
CA PRO A 21 11.33 1.98 5.03
C PRO A 21 12.45 2.16 4.00
N ALA A 22 12.57 1.24 3.03
CA ALA A 22 13.59 1.33 1.99
C ALA A 22 13.36 2.53 1.08
N LEU A 23 12.10 2.80 0.71
CA LEU A 23 11.74 3.98 -0.08
C LEU A 23 12.03 5.30 0.64
N ARG A 24 11.79 5.38 1.95
CA ARG A 24 12.19 6.55 2.76
C ARG A 24 13.71 6.75 2.77
N GLY A 25 14.48 5.67 2.71
CA GLY A 25 15.93 5.75 2.53
C GLY A 25 16.29 6.33 1.17
N LEU A 26 15.68 5.80 0.10
CA LEU A 26 15.92 6.25 -1.28
C LEU A 26 15.49 7.70 -1.52
N SER A 27 14.39 8.15 -0.93
CA SER A 27 13.91 9.53 -1.06
C SER A 27 14.82 10.56 -0.38
N ARG A 28 15.70 10.12 0.52
CA ARG A 28 16.72 10.95 1.19
C ARG A 28 18.09 10.85 0.53
N ALA A 29 18.27 9.92 -0.40
CA ALA A 29 19.55 9.71 -1.07
C ALA A 29 19.81 10.83 -2.10
N SER A 30 21.03 11.34 -2.13
CA SER A 30 21.43 12.33 -3.12
C SER A 30 21.45 11.72 -4.52
N GLY A 31 20.98 12.49 -5.51
CA GLY A 31 20.96 12.04 -6.91
C GLY A 31 19.87 11.02 -7.24
N ILE A 32 18.88 10.79 -6.37
CA ILE A 32 17.68 10.01 -6.69
C ILE A 32 16.45 10.89 -6.45
N THR A 33 15.53 10.89 -7.42
CA THR A 33 14.18 11.44 -7.26
C THR A 33 13.19 10.30 -7.35
N VAL A 34 12.47 10.04 -6.25
CA VAL A 34 11.44 8.99 -6.20
C VAL A 34 10.13 9.58 -6.68
N GLU A 35 9.57 9.02 -7.74
CA GLU A 35 8.24 9.37 -8.25
C GLU A 35 7.25 8.28 -7.87
N LEU A 36 6.23 8.65 -7.10
CA LEU A 36 5.22 7.73 -6.59
C LEU A 36 4.06 7.63 -7.58
N LEU A 37 3.75 6.42 -8.02
CA LEU A 37 2.73 6.14 -9.03
C LEU A 37 1.73 5.10 -8.48
N PRO A 38 0.60 5.53 -7.89
CA PRO A 38 -0.40 4.59 -7.39
C PRO A 38 -1.12 3.91 -8.57
N THR A 39 -1.26 2.58 -8.52
CA THR A 39 -1.72 1.75 -9.66
C THR A 39 -3.12 1.20 -9.51
N GLY A 40 -3.72 1.25 -8.32
CA GLY A 40 -5.09 0.79 -8.09
C GLY A 40 -5.27 -0.73 -8.22
N LEU A 41 -4.34 -1.52 -7.65
CA LEU A 41 -4.39 -2.99 -7.59
C LEU A 41 -5.75 -3.52 -7.14
N PHE A 42 -6.37 -2.87 -6.15
CA PHE A 42 -7.66 -3.24 -5.59
C PHE A 42 -8.76 -2.24 -5.96
N SER A 43 -8.74 -1.66 -7.16
CA SER A 43 -9.74 -0.68 -7.60
C SER A 43 -10.62 -1.21 -8.74
N GLY A 44 -11.87 -0.73 -8.82
CA GLY A 44 -12.82 -1.14 -9.86
C GLY A 44 -13.02 -2.66 -9.89
N ALA A 45 -12.79 -3.30 -11.04
CA ALA A 45 -12.86 -4.77 -11.16
C ALA A 45 -11.80 -5.52 -10.33
N GLY A 46 -10.75 -4.83 -9.88
CA GLY A 46 -9.72 -5.36 -8.98
C GLY A 46 -10.11 -5.37 -7.51
N ALA A 47 -11.12 -4.58 -7.11
CA ALA A 47 -11.61 -4.55 -5.74
C ALA A 47 -12.07 -5.94 -5.30
N LYS A 48 -11.77 -6.30 -4.04
CA LYS A 48 -12.06 -7.64 -3.51
C LYS A 48 -13.12 -7.56 -2.43
N LEU A 49 -14.10 -8.45 -2.48
CA LEU A 49 -14.97 -8.67 -1.33
C LEU A 49 -14.14 -9.28 -0.20
N VAL A 50 -14.27 -8.74 1.00
CA VAL A 50 -13.64 -9.31 2.19
C VAL A 50 -14.41 -10.55 2.61
N THR A 51 -13.97 -11.69 2.08
CA THR A 51 -14.39 -13.04 2.50
C THR A 51 -13.43 -13.57 3.57
N ASP A 52 -13.81 -14.67 4.24
CA ASP A 52 -12.94 -15.32 5.23
C ASP A 52 -11.63 -15.82 4.60
N ASP A 53 -11.72 -16.38 3.38
CA ASP A 53 -10.55 -16.83 2.63
C ASP A 53 -9.61 -15.66 2.27
N PHE A 54 -10.18 -14.55 1.79
CA PHE A 54 -9.40 -13.36 1.47
C PHE A 54 -8.75 -12.78 2.73
N ALA A 55 -9.49 -12.65 3.83
CA ALA A 55 -8.97 -12.12 5.09
C ALA A 55 -7.86 -13.02 5.66
N THR A 56 -8.02 -14.33 5.59
CA THR A 56 -7.01 -15.30 6.03
C THR A 56 -5.75 -15.22 5.16
N TYR A 57 -5.94 -15.16 3.84
CA TYR A 57 -4.84 -15.00 2.88
C TYR A 57 -4.08 -13.68 3.12
N ALA A 58 -4.79 -12.56 3.20
CA ALA A 58 -4.19 -11.24 3.46
C ALA A 58 -3.42 -11.25 4.79
N TRP A 59 -4.04 -11.74 5.86
CA TRP A 59 -3.38 -11.81 7.17
C TRP A 59 -2.12 -12.68 7.18
N SER A 60 -2.13 -13.81 6.46
CA SER A 60 -0.93 -14.66 6.35
C SER A 60 0.23 -13.96 5.65
N ASN A 61 -0.07 -13.12 4.65
CA ASN A 61 0.92 -12.30 3.96
C ASN A 61 1.42 -11.18 4.88
N ASP A 62 0.52 -10.51 5.59
CA ASP A 62 0.85 -9.43 6.53
C ASP A 62 1.81 -9.91 7.62
N GLN A 63 1.55 -11.08 8.21
CA GLN A 63 2.47 -11.70 9.18
C GLN A 63 3.83 -12.06 8.57
N ARG A 64 3.86 -12.48 7.29
CA ARG A 64 5.13 -12.75 6.59
C ARG A 64 5.91 -11.46 6.34
N ILE A 65 5.22 -10.38 5.95
CA ILE A 65 5.82 -9.06 5.73
C ILE A 65 6.40 -8.54 7.05
N GLU A 66 5.67 -8.64 8.16
CA GLU A 66 6.16 -8.23 9.48
C GLU A 66 7.46 -8.95 9.86
N ARG A 67 7.51 -10.28 9.70
CA ARG A 67 8.72 -11.08 9.99
C ARG A 67 9.92 -10.67 9.14
N LEU A 68 9.71 -10.30 7.88
CA LEU A 68 10.81 -10.01 6.93
C LEU A 68 11.27 -8.56 6.97
N THR A 69 10.37 -7.63 7.31
CA THR A 69 10.62 -6.19 7.17
C THR A 69 10.61 -5.43 8.50
N GLY A 70 10.08 -6.05 9.56
CA GLY A 70 9.83 -5.39 10.85
C GLY A 70 8.66 -4.42 10.83
N GLN A 71 7.97 -4.24 9.70
CA GLN A 71 6.78 -3.40 9.60
C GLN A 71 5.62 -4.02 10.39
N ARG A 72 5.02 -3.23 11.27
CA ARG A 72 4.01 -3.71 12.22
C ARG A 72 2.64 -3.77 11.58
N PHE A 73 1.91 -4.85 11.82
CA PHE A 73 0.49 -4.96 11.50
C PHE A 73 -0.33 -5.03 12.79
N MET A 74 -1.20 -4.05 13.00
CA MET A 74 -1.93 -3.91 14.26
C MET A 74 -3.14 -4.84 14.33
N PRO A 75 -3.49 -5.39 15.50
CA PRO A 75 -4.72 -6.17 15.69
C PRO A 75 -5.97 -5.44 15.22
N LEU A 76 -6.02 -4.11 15.40
CA LEU A 76 -7.14 -3.29 14.94
C LEU A 76 -7.35 -3.38 13.42
N TYR A 77 -6.28 -3.44 12.62
CA TYR A 77 -6.39 -3.63 11.18
C TYR A 77 -6.94 -5.02 10.84
N ARG A 78 -6.45 -6.07 11.51
CA ARG A 78 -6.99 -7.43 11.35
C ARG A 78 -8.49 -7.48 11.67
N ASP A 79 -8.90 -6.82 12.75
CA ASP A 79 -10.26 -6.94 13.29
C ASP A 79 -11.25 -5.97 12.64
N LYS A 80 -10.80 -4.84 12.10
CA LYS A 80 -11.67 -3.78 11.54
C LYS A 80 -11.57 -3.60 10.03
N VAL A 81 -10.47 -3.99 9.41
CA VAL A 81 -10.31 -3.87 7.95
C VAL A 81 -10.47 -5.25 7.33
N LEU A 82 -9.58 -6.18 7.67
CA LEU A 82 -9.74 -7.56 7.21
C LEU A 82 -11.00 -8.18 7.83
N GLY A 83 -11.35 -7.76 9.05
CA GLY A 83 -12.49 -8.19 9.85
C GLY A 83 -13.88 -7.79 9.34
N ASP A 84 -13.97 -6.78 8.47
CA ASP A 84 -15.24 -6.18 8.05
C ASP A 84 -15.83 -6.96 6.85
N ARG A 85 -16.44 -8.10 7.16
CA ARG A 85 -16.90 -9.05 6.13
C ARG A 85 -18.01 -8.44 5.29
N GLY A 86 -17.96 -8.73 4.00
CA GLY A 86 -18.96 -8.20 3.05
C GLY A 86 -18.69 -6.77 2.60
N ARG A 87 -17.66 -6.08 3.11
CA ARG A 87 -17.15 -4.85 2.50
C ARG A 87 -16.19 -5.14 1.35
N LEU A 88 -16.09 -4.17 0.46
CA LEU A 88 -15.06 -4.15 -0.56
C LEU A 88 -13.76 -3.63 0.04
N PHE A 89 -12.71 -4.43 -0.09
CA PHE A 89 -11.34 -4.00 0.02
C PHE A 89 -11.00 -3.26 -1.29
N ASP A 90 -11.24 -1.95 -1.26
CA ASP A 90 -11.16 -1.06 -2.42
C ASP A 90 -10.10 0.03 -2.20
N SER A 91 -9.05 0.01 -3.03
CA SER A 91 -7.98 1.01 -2.99
C SER A 91 -8.26 2.24 -3.85
N GLY A 92 -9.36 2.26 -4.59
CA GLY A 92 -9.75 3.34 -5.51
C GLY A 92 -9.82 4.71 -4.83
N PRO A 93 -10.56 4.88 -3.71
CA PRO A 93 -10.63 6.16 -3.01
C PRO A 93 -9.27 6.67 -2.54
N ALA A 94 -8.42 5.78 -1.99
CA ALA A 94 -7.08 6.13 -1.54
C ALA A 94 -6.15 6.48 -2.71
N THR A 95 -6.26 5.75 -3.83
CA THR A 95 -5.50 6.02 -5.06
C THR A 95 -5.86 7.39 -5.62
N LEU A 96 -7.15 7.71 -5.72
CA LEU A 96 -7.62 9.03 -6.16
C LEU A 96 -7.14 10.15 -5.23
N ALA A 97 -7.20 9.96 -3.91
CA ALA A 97 -6.73 10.94 -2.95
C ALA A 97 -5.22 11.21 -3.10
N LEU A 98 -4.41 10.15 -3.24
CA LEU A 98 -2.97 10.28 -3.46
C LEU A 98 -2.64 10.97 -4.77
N THR A 99 -3.36 10.64 -5.86
CA THR A 99 -3.22 11.34 -7.14
C THR A 99 -3.61 12.80 -7.03
N ALA A 100 -4.72 13.12 -6.36
CA ALA A 100 -5.19 14.48 -6.16
C ALA A 100 -4.16 15.33 -5.40
N VAL A 101 -3.60 14.80 -4.31
CA VAL A 101 -2.51 15.47 -3.56
C VAL A 101 -1.30 15.67 -4.46
N SER A 102 -0.89 14.64 -5.20
CA SER A 102 0.28 14.73 -6.09
C SER A 102 0.15 15.79 -7.19
N VAL A 103 -1.06 16.11 -7.66
CA VAL A 103 -1.29 17.10 -8.73
C VAL A 103 -1.69 18.48 -8.22
N THR A 104 -2.05 18.61 -6.94
CA THR A 104 -2.51 19.90 -6.36
C THR A 104 -1.62 20.45 -5.24
N ALA A 105 -1.05 19.60 -4.39
CA ALA A 105 -0.24 19.98 -3.23
C ALA A 105 0.78 18.87 -2.86
N PRO A 106 1.85 18.68 -3.66
CA PRO A 106 2.79 17.56 -3.49
C PRO A 106 3.85 17.75 -2.39
N GLU A 107 3.82 18.86 -1.65
CA GLU A 107 4.82 19.28 -0.64
C GLU A 107 4.43 19.01 0.82
#